data_AF-A0A0F7M118-F1
#
_entry.id   AF-A0A0F7M118-F1
#
_cell.length_a   1.000
_cell.length_b   1.000
_cell.length_c   1.000
_cell.angle_alpha   90.00
_cell.angle_beta   90.00
_cell.angle_gamma   90.00
#
_symmetry.space_group_name_H-M   'P 1'
#
loop_
_entity.id
_entity.type
_entity.pdbx_description
1 polymer ?
#
loop_
_entity_poly.entity_id
_entity_poly.type
_entity_poly.pdbx_seq_one_letter_code
_entity_poly.pdbx_strand_id
1 'polypeptide(L)'
;MLPDISNRINNLSKALEGVIIPAIGEGESFAAEQAALMLGHLKMLDQQWDKAYLYEKGSFDNMVALASTLSHYAEGGQQSQLSNKTLVDLLANLPDILPLTVSAISTLIADLGHAVDALIRAAYSDGSPEFKAALFTTVLDYNRCQSARERTWFKSNNLDPDVRDLPDMDDMLNSSTYLYEGINQ
;
A
#
# COMPACT_ATOMS: atom_id res chain seq x y z
N MET A 1 17.44 -4.33 28.56
CA MET A 1 16.84 -4.85 27.30
C MET A 1 15.52 -4.14 27.10
N LEU A 2 15.32 -3.50 25.96
CA LEU A 2 14.01 -2.93 25.61
C LEU A 2 13.07 -4.10 25.26
N PRO A 3 11.83 -4.12 25.76
CA PRO A 3 10.88 -5.15 25.37
C PRO A 3 10.56 -5.01 23.88
N ASP A 4 10.75 -6.10 23.15
CA ASP A 4 10.41 -6.22 21.73
C ASP A 4 8.94 -5.85 21.45
N ILE A 5 8.66 -5.36 20.24
CA ILE A 5 7.32 -4.92 19.84
C ILE A 5 6.31 -6.07 19.92
N SER A 6 6.67 -7.27 19.48
CA SER A 6 5.80 -8.46 19.58
C SER A 6 5.43 -8.76 21.03
N ASN A 7 6.39 -8.64 21.94
CA ASN A 7 6.13 -8.86 23.38
C ASN A 7 5.16 -7.82 23.94
N ARG A 8 5.28 -6.56 23.50
CA ARG A 8 4.36 -5.49 23.92
C ARG A 8 2.94 -5.75 23.40
N ILE A 9 2.79 -6.11 22.12
CA ILE A 9 1.49 -6.45 21.52
C ILE A 9 0.86 -7.65 22.24
N ASN A 10 1.61 -8.72 22.44
CA ASN A 10 1.14 -9.94 23.11
C ASN A 10 0.69 -9.68 24.55
N ASN A 11 1.40 -8.83 25.30
CA ASN A 11 1.00 -8.46 26.66
C ASN A 11 -0.32 -7.67 26.68
N LEU A 12 -0.50 -6.72 25.75
CA LEU A 12 -1.75 -5.97 25.61
C LEU A 12 -2.92 -6.90 25.24
N SER A 13 -2.71 -7.81 24.29
CA SER A 13 -3.72 -8.80 23.89
C SER A 13 -4.15 -9.68 25.06
N LYS A 14 -3.20 -10.19 25.85
CA LYS A 14 -3.49 -11.02 27.04
C LYS A 14 -4.25 -10.25 28.12
N ALA A 15 -3.94 -8.98 28.33
CA ALA A 15 -4.66 -8.14 29.28
C ALA A 15 -6.12 -7.92 28.84
N LEU A 16 -6.35 -7.65 27.55
CA LEU A 16 -7.70 -7.53 27.00
C LEU A 16 -8.49 -8.84 27.12
N GLU A 17 -7.91 -9.94 26.65
CA GLU A 17 -8.58 -11.24 26.56
C GLU A 17 -8.81 -11.89 27.93
N GLY A 18 -7.83 -11.80 28.83
CA GLY A 18 -7.86 -12.50 30.12
C GLY A 18 -8.41 -11.70 31.30
N VAL A 19 -8.45 -10.36 31.21
CA VAL A 19 -8.83 -9.50 32.34
C VAL A 19 -9.92 -8.52 31.97
N ILE A 20 -9.73 -7.71 30.93
CA ILE A 20 -10.63 -6.60 30.62
C ILE A 20 -11.95 -7.11 30.06
N ILE A 21 -11.94 -7.88 28.97
CA ILE A 21 -13.16 -8.39 28.33
C ILE A 21 -14.02 -9.19 29.34
N PRO A 22 -13.47 -10.13 30.14
CA PRO A 22 -14.25 -10.85 31.15
C PRO A 22 -14.83 -9.99 32.27
N ALA A 23 -14.25 -8.80 32.53
CA ALA A 23 -14.71 -7.89 33.57
C ALA A 23 -15.78 -6.91 33.10
N ILE A 24 -16.08 -6.85 31.79
CA ILE A 24 -17.15 -6.02 31.24
C ILE A 24 -18.50 -6.65 31.58
N GLY A 25 -19.38 -5.90 32.23
CA GLY A 25 -20.70 -6.38 32.63
C GLY A 25 -21.59 -6.70 31.43
N GLU A 26 -22.54 -7.63 31.59
CA GLU A 26 -23.43 -8.09 30.52
C GLU A 26 -24.30 -6.97 29.90
N GLY A 27 -24.56 -5.90 30.65
CA GLY A 27 -25.29 -4.72 30.16
C GLY A 27 -24.46 -3.75 29.30
N GLU A 28 -23.14 -3.93 29.25
CA GLU A 28 -22.19 -3.02 28.61
C GLU A 28 -21.74 -3.55 27.25
N SER A 29 -22.70 -3.99 26.43
CA SER A 29 -22.44 -4.68 25.15
C SER A 29 -21.57 -3.86 24.18
N PHE A 30 -21.76 -2.54 24.13
CA PHE A 30 -20.94 -1.67 23.32
C PHE A 30 -19.47 -1.66 23.78
N ALA A 31 -19.22 -1.63 25.09
CA ALA A 31 -17.85 -1.69 25.62
C ALA A 31 -17.19 -3.04 25.31
N ALA A 32 -17.95 -4.13 25.40
CA ALA A 32 -17.46 -5.47 25.04
C ALA A 32 -17.08 -5.55 23.55
N GLU A 33 -17.89 -4.96 22.68
CA GLU A 33 -17.61 -4.87 21.24
C GLU A 33 -16.34 -4.04 20.96
N GLN A 34 -16.21 -2.86 21.58
CA GLN A 34 -15.01 -2.03 21.40
C GLN A 34 -13.73 -2.74 21.90
N ALA A 35 -13.81 -3.45 23.02
CA ALA A 35 -12.69 -4.24 23.54
C ALA A 35 -12.32 -5.41 22.61
N ALA A 36 -13.31 -6.08 22.02
CA ALA A 36 -13.09 -7.13 21.03
C ALA A 36 -12.46 -6.58 19.73
N LEU A 37 -12.90 -5.40 19.27
CA LEU A 37 -12.28 -4.71 18.13
C LEU A 37 -10.81 -4.37 18.40
N MET A 38 -10.49 -3.83 19.57
CA MET A 38 -9.10 -3.56 19.97
C MET A 38 -8.24 -4.82 19.95
N LEU A 39 -8.76 -5.94 20.47
CA LEU A 39 -8.06 -7.23 20.44
C LEU A 39 -7.83 -7.71 19.00
N GLY A 40 -8.83 -7.56 18.12
CA GLY A 40 -8.70 -7.84 16.69
C GLY A 40 -7.58 -7.04 16.04
N HIS A 41 -7.53 -5.72 16.28
CA HIS A 41 -6.47 -4.86 15.77
C HIS A 41 -5.08 -5.25 16.29
N LEU A 42 -4.94 -5.60 17.57
CA LEU A 42 -3.66 -6.06 18.12
C LEU A 42 -3.19 -7.37 17.47
N LYS A 43 -4.09 -8.32 17.24
CA LYS A 43 -3.78 -9.57 16.53
C LYS A 43 -3.32 -9.31 15.10
N MET A 44 -3.92 -8.35 14.41
CA MET A 44 -3.50 -7.93 13.07
C MET A 44 -2.12 -7.23 13.10
N LEU A 45 -1.89 -6.33 14.05
CA LEU A 45 -0.60 -5.66 14.22
C LEU A 45 0.54 -6.66 14.48
N ASP A 46 0.29 -7.71 15.27
CA ASP A 46 1.29 -8.76 15.53
C ASP A 46 1.74 -9.48 14.25
N GLN A 47 0.83 -9.64 13.27
CA GLN A 47 1.13 -10.26 11.97
C GLN A 47 1.85 -9.32 11.01
N GLN A 48 1.62 -8.01 11.13
CA GLN A 48 2.04 -7.01 10.15
C GLN A 48 3.34 -6.30 10.53
N TRP A 49 3.61 -6.05 11.82
CA TRP A 49 4.59 -5.04 12.23
C TRP A 49 6.01 -5.32 11.70
N ASP A 50 6.46 -6.57 11.75
CA ASP A 50 7.80 -6.99 11.31
C ASP A 50 7.94 -6.94 9.77
N LYS A 51 6.81 -6.99 9.07
CA LYS A 51 6.72 -7.03 7.60
C LYS A 51 6.39 -5.66 6.99
N ALA A 52 6.04 -4.68 7.80
CA ALA A 52 5.53 -3.39 7.35
C ALA A 52 6.52 -2.68 6.40
N TYR A 53 7.83 -2.80 6.67
CA TYR A 53 8.85 -2.24 5.79
C TYR A 53 8.84 -2.88 4.39
N LEU A 54 8.83 -4.21 4.32
CA LEU A 54 8.82 -4.93 3.04
C LEU A 54 7.54 -4.68 2.25
N TYR A 55 6.41 -4.56 2.96
CA TYR A 55 5.15 -4.20 2.35
C TYR A 55 5.22 -2.83 1.66
N GLU A 56 5.62 -1.80 2.40
CA GLU A 56 5.75 -0.43 1.88
C GLU A 56 6.78 -0.35 0.77
N LYS A 57 7.92 -1.04 0.92
CA LYS A 57 8.93 -1.09 -0.14
C LYS A 57 8.35 -1.64 -1.45
N GLY A 58 7.61 -2.75 -1.42
CA GLY A 58 7.02 -3.29 -2.64
C GLY A 58 5.92 -2.38 -3.23
N SER A 59 5.16 -1.69 -2.38
CA SER A 59 4.20 -0.66 -2.85
C SER A 59 4.91 0.53 -3.50
N PHE A 60 6.07 0.93 -2.97
CA PHE A 60 6.95 1.92 -3.58
C PHE A 60 7.49 1.45 -4.93
N ASP A 61 8.01 0.23 -5.01
CA ASP A 61 8.51 -0.35 -6.26
C ASP A 61 7.40 -0.35 -7.34
N ASN A 62 6.16 -0.72 -6.98
CA ASN A 62 5.00 -0.67 -7.87
C ASN A 62 4.69 0.76 -8.35
N MET A 63 4.71 1.75 -7.45
CA MET A 63 4.43 3.15 -7.78
C MET A 63 5.51 3.75 -8.69
N VAL A 64 6.79 3.41 -8.47
CA VAL A 64 7.90 3.82 -9.35
C VAL A 64 7.74 3.22 -10.74
N ALA A 65 7.39 1.94 -10.83
CA ALA A 65 7.15 1.27 -12.11
C ALA A 65 5.96 1.87 -12.87
N LEU A 66 4.87 2.20 -12.16
CA LEU A 66 3.73 2.92 -12.72
C LEU A 66 4.13 4.31 -13.25
N ALA A 67 4.78 5.11 -12.41
CA ALA A 67 5.24 6.45 -12.75
C ALA A 67 6.16 6.43 -13.98
N SER A 68 7.13 5.52 -14.01
CA SER A 68 8.09 5.37 -15.10
C SER A 68 7.38 4.96 -16.41
N THR A 69 6.44 4.02 -16.32
CA THR A 69 5.66 3.56 -17.49
C THR A 69 4.78 4.66 -18.07
N LEU A 70 4.05 5.38 -17.20
CA LEU A 70 3.21 6.50 -17.65
C LEU A 70 4.05 7.63 -18.25
N SER A 71 5.20 7.92 -17.66
CA SER A 71 6.11 8.95 -18.18
C SER A 71 6.64 8.62 -19.58
N HIS A 72 6.94 7.35 -19.85
CA HIS A 72 7.37 6.89 -21.16
C HIS A 72 6.31 7.13 -22.25
N TYR A 73 5.03 6.89 -21.95
CA TYR A 73 3.93 7.09 -22.89
C TYR A 73 3.39 8.52 -22.94
N ALA A 74 3.88 9.41 -22.07
CA ALA A 74 3.29 10.73 -21.89
C ALA A 74 3.52 11.63 -23.12
N GLU A 75 2.49 11.66 -23.97
CA GLU A 75 2.42 12.48 -25.17
C GLU A 75 1.16 13.34 -25.16
N GLY A 76 1.23 14.54 -25.74
CA GLY A 76 0.11 15.46 -25.79
C GLY A 76 0.54 16.93 -25.83
N GLY A 77 -0.38 17.78 -25.41
CA GLY A 77 -0.19 19.23 -25.34
C GLY A 77 0.62 19.70 -24.13
N GLN A 78 0.58 21.01 -23.89
CA GLN A 78 1.37 21.69 -22.89
C GLN A 78 1.15 21.15 -21.46
N GLN A 79 -0.10 20.83 -21.08
CA GLN A 79 -0.39 20.36 -19.72
C GLN A 79 0.22 18.98 -19.49
N SER A 80 0.00 18.03 -20.42
CA SER A 80 0.57 16.69 -20.33
C SER A 80 2.10 16.72 -20.27
N GLN A 81 2.75 17.56 -21.07
CA GLN A 81 4.21 17.69 -21.04
C GLN A 81 4.74 18.32 -19.75
N LEU A 82 4.06 19.35 -19.21
CA LEU A 82 4.46 19.96 -17.94
C LEU A 82 4.32 18.98 -16.77
N SER A 83 3.18 18.28 -16.69
CA SER A 83 2.97 17.26 -15.65
C SER A 83 3.95 16.09 -15.78
N ASN A 84 4.25 15.65 -17.01
CA ASN A 84 5.25 14.61 -17.23
C ASN A 84 6.64 15.08 -16.80
N LYS A 85 7.02 16.33 -17.11
CA LYS A 85 8.30 16.89 -16.65
C LYS A 85 8.42 16.86 -15.13
N THR A 86 7.37 17.27 -14.41
CA THR A 86 7.36 17.17 -12.93
C THR A 86 7.54 15.74 -12.44
N LEU A 87 6.88 14.76 -13.08
CA LEU A 87 7.02 13.36 -12.73
C LEU A 87 8.45 12.83 -13.00
N VAL A 88 9.04 13.17 -14.15
CA VAL A 88 10.42 12.82 -14.50
C VAL A 88 11.42 13.44 -13.53
N ASP A 89 11.26 14.72 -13.20
CA ASP A 89 12.12 15.41 -12.25
C ASP A 89 12.01 14.77 -10.86
N LEU A 90 10.82 14.31 -10.44
CA LEU A 90 10.64 13.58 -9.18
C LEU A 90 11.32 12.21 -9.20
N LEU A 91 11.12 11.43 -10.27
CA LEU A 91 11.78 10.12 -10.46
C LEU A 91 13.31 10.24 -10.42
N ALA A 92 13.86 11.27 -11.06
CA ALA A 92 15.31 11.52 -11.09
C ALA A 92 15.89 11.94 -9.73
N ASN A 93 15.05 12.39 -8.79
CA ASN A 93 15.45 12.82 -7.44
C ASN A 93 15.11 11.78 -6.37
N LEU A 94 14.64 10.59 -6.74
CA LEU A 94 14.44 9.50 -5.79
C LEU A 94 15.78 9.09 -5.17
N PRO A 95 15.81 8.74 -3.87
CA PRO A 95 17.05 8.36 -3.21
C PRO A 95 17.53 6.98 -3.68
N ASP A 96 18.83 6.86 -3.97
CA ASP A 96 19.47 5.58 -4.33
C ASP A 96 19.31 4.51 -3.24
N ILE A 97 19.26 4.95 -1.97
CA ILE A 97 19.04 4.10 -0.81
C ILE A 97 17.74 4.54 -0.15
N LEU A 98 16.77 3.63 -0.09
CA LEU A 98 15.48 3.93 0.54
C LEU A 98 15.63 4.22 2.04
N PRO A 99 14.81 5.14 2.58
CA PRO A 99 14.69 5.32 4.02
C PRO A 99 14.39 4.00 4.74
N LEU A 100 14.85 3.86 5.98
CA LEU A 100 14.62 2.66 6.81
C LEU A 100 13.36 2.73 7.66
N THR A 101 12.47 3.70 7.40
CA THR A 101 11.21 3.85 8.13
C THR A 101 10.03 3.80 7.16
N VAL A 102 8.99 3.07 7.57
CA VAL A 102 7.72 2.95 6.85
C VAL A 102 7.17 4.33 6.50
N SER A 103 7.08 5.24 7.46
CA SER A 103 6.52 6.58 7.24
C SER A 103 7.24 7.38 6.17
N ALA A 104 8.57 7.25 6.06
CA ALA A 104 9.33 7.97 5.05
C ALA A 104 9.14 7.36 3.66
N ILE A 105 9.04 6.04 3.55
CA ILE A 105 8.68 5.38 2.29
C ILE A 105 7.26 5.78 1.87
N SER A 106 6.30 5.78 2.79
CA SER A 106 4.92 6.19 2.48
C SER A 106 4.83 7.64 2.00
N THR A 107 5.69 8.55 2.49
CA THR A 107 5.79 9.91 1.94
C THR A 107 6.27 9.90 0.49
N LEU A 108 7.30 9.12 0.15
CA LEU A 108 7.77 9.00 -1.24
C LEU A 108 6.68 8.42 -2.16
N ILE A 109 5.93 7.42 -1.70
CA ILE A 109 4.79 6.85 -2.42
C ILE A 109 3.72 7.91 -2.66
N ALA A 110 3.38 8.70 -1.64
CA ALA A 110 2.38 9.75 -1.75
C ALA A 110 2.80 10.84 -2.74
N ASP A 111 4.06 11.28 -2.70
CA ASP A 111 4.59 12.29 -3.61
C ASP A 111 4.54 11.82 -5.07
N LEU A 112 4.97 10.57 -5.33
CA LEU A 112 4.85 9.94 -6.66
C LEU A 112 3.39 9.79 -7.09
N GLY A 113 2.52 9.33 -6.17
CA GLY A 113 1.09 9.17 -6.42
C GLY A 113 0.43 10.48 -6.82
N HIS A 114 0.75 11.58 -6.14
CA HIS A 114 0.26 12.92 -6.49
C HIS A 114 0.73 13.38 -7.87
N ALA A 115 1.98 13.10 -8.24
CA ALA A 115 2.50 13.45 -9.56
C ALA A 115 1.86 12.59 -10.68
N VAL A 116 1.66 11.29 -10.45
CA VAL A 116 0.92 10.39 -11.34
C VAL A 116 -0.52 10.89 -11.54
N ASP A 117 -1.21 11.22 -10.45
CA ASP A 117 -2.56 11.79 -10.46
C ASP A 117 -2.65 13.08 -11.29
N ALA A 118 -1.65 13.97 -11.16
CA ALA A 118 -1.57 15.20 -11.93
C ALA A 118 -1.39 14.92 -13.42
N LEU A 119 -0.52 13.95 -13.78
CA LEU A 119 -0.33 13.51 -15.16
C LEU A 119 -1.61 12.89 -15.74
N ILE A 120 -2.35 12.08 -14.97
CA ILE A 120 -3.63 11.52 -15.40
C ILE A 120 -4.62 12.64 -15.72
N ARG A 121 -4.76 13.63 -14.82
CA ARG A 121 -5.64 14.79 -15.05
C ARG A 121 -5.23 15.58 -16.29
N ALA A 122 -3.95 15.82 -16.48
CA ALA A 122 -3.42 16.52 -17.66
C ALA A 122 -3.67 15.73 -18.96
N ALA A 123 -3.54 14.41 -18.92
CA ALA A 123 -3.84 13.55 -20.05
C ALA A 123 -5.29 13.73 -20.51
N TYR A 124 -6.27 13.82 -19.61
CA TYR A 124 -7.65 14.09 -19.99
C TYR A 124 -7.84 15.47 -20.66
N SER A 125 -7.09 16.49 -20.22
CA SER A 125 -7.11 17.82 -20.83
C SER A 125 -6.56 17.84 -22.25
N ASP A 126 -5.34 17.33 -22.47
CA ASP A 126 -4.63 17.50 -23.75
C ASP A 126 -3.70 16.34 -24.16
N GLY A 127 -3.82 15.18 -23.51
CA GLY A 127 -3.09 13.97 -23.87
C GLY A 127 -3.49 13.41 -25.23
N SER A 128 -2.53 12.81 -25.95
CA SER A 128 -2.79 12.11 -27.22
C SER A 128 -3.77 10.94 -27.02
N PRO A 129 -4.53 10.54 -28.05
CA PRO A 129 -5.37 9.35 -28.00
C PRO A 129 -4.60 8.09 -27.59
N GLU A 130 -3.37 7.94 -28.09
CA GLU A 130 -2.47 6.82 -27.82
C GLU A 130 -2.05 6.81 -26.35
N PHE A 131 -1.65 7.97 -25.81
CA PHE A 131 -1.30 8.09 -24.39
C PHE A 131 -2.48 7.76 -23.49
N LYS A 132 -3.68 8.26 -23.80
CA LYS A 132 -4.90 7.96 -23.03
C LYS A 132 -5.21 6.46 -23.00
N ALA A 133 -5.06 5.77 -24.13
CA ALA A 133 -5.26 4.32 -24.22
C ALA A 133 -4.21 3.56 -23.39
N ALA A 134 -2.92 3.93 -23.52
CA ALA A 134 -1.84 3.31 -22.75
C ALA A 134 -2.00 3.54 -21.25
N LEU A 135 -2.39 4.75 -20.84
CA LEU A 135 -2.65 5.13 -19.45
C LEU A 135 -3.72 4.25 -18.82
N PHE A 136 -4.84 4.03 -19.51
CA PHE A 136 -5.93 3.20 -18.99
C PHE A 136 -5.47 1.78 -18.69
N THR A 137 -4.81 1.12 -19.65
CA THR A 137 -4.28 -0.24 -19.46
C THR A 137 -3.24 -0.29 -18.35
N THR A 138 -2.29 0.65 -18.35
CA THR A 138 -1.20 0.73 -17.37
C THR A 138 -1.73 0.83 -15.94
N VAL A 139 -2.72 1.71 -15.72
CA VAL A 139 -3.32 1.92 -14.39
C VAL A 139 -4.09 0.67 -13.94
N LEU A 140 -4.78 -0.02 -14.84
CA LEU A 140 -5.47 -1.27 -14.49
C LEU A 140 -4.51 -2.40 -14.12
N ASP A 141 -3.41 -2.55 -14.86
CA ASP A 141 -2.40 -3.59 -14.59
C ASP A 141 -1.67 -3.33 -13.27
N TYR A 142 -1.33 -2.07 -12.97
CA TYR A 142 -0.82 -1.66 -11.67
C TYR A 142 -1.82 -1.99 -10.54
N ASN A 143 -3.08 -1.58 -10.70
CA ASN A 143 -4.10 -1.78 -9.66
C ASN A 143 -4.34 -3.26 -9.38
N ARG A 144 -4.25 -4.14 -10.39
CA ARG A 144 -4.34 -5.59 -10.16
C ARG A 144 -3.30 -6.07 -9.15
N CYS A 145 -2.06 -5.58 -9.26
CA CYS A 145 -0.97 -5.96 -8.36
C CYS A 145 -1.16 -5.30 -6.98
N GLN A 146 -1.39 -3.99 -6.97
CA GLN A 146 -1.48 -3.22 -5.72
C GLN A 146 -2.70 -3.61 -4.88
N SER A 147 -3.87 -3.79 -5.50
CA SER A 147 -5.06 -4.25 -4.79
C SER A 147 -4.88 -5.67 -4.23
N ALA A 148 -4.17 -6.57 -4.93
CA ALA A 148 -3.87 -7.89 -4.38
C ALA A 148 -2.99 -7.80 -3.12
N ARG A 149 -1.98 -6.90 -3.11
CA ARG A 149 -1.15 -6.63 -1.92
C ARG A 149 -1.99 -6.11 -0.75
N GLU A 150 -2.81 -5.09 -1.00
CA GLU A 150 -3.67 -4.47 0.03
C GLU A 150 -4.67 -5.45 0.63
N ARG A 151 -5.38 -6.20 -0.23
CA ARG A 151 -6.32 -7.23 0.22
C ARG A 151 -5.63 -8.30 1.05
N THR A 152 -4.45 -8.75 0.63
CA THR A 152 -3.65 -9.72 1.39
C THR A 152 -3.18 -9.16 2.73
N TRP A 153 -2.77 -7.89 2.76
CA TRP A 153 -2.32 -7.22 3.99
C TRP A 153 -3.39 -7.22 5.07
N PHE A 154 -4.67 -7.05 4.68
CA PHE A 154 -5.82 -7.05 5.59
C PHE A 154 -6.58 -8.38 5.66
N LYS A 155 -6.05 -9.46 5.06
CA LYS A 155 -6.68 -10.78 4.97
C LYS A 155 -7.15 -11.31 6.34
N SER A 156 -6.39 -11.04 7.40
CA SER A 156 -6.68 -11.51 8.76
C SER A 156 -7.96 -10.95 9.37
N ASN A 157 -8.48 -9.82 8.86
CA ASN A 157 -9.73 -9.25 9.34
C ASN A 157 -10.97 -9.98 8.82
N ASN A 158 -10.80 -10.87 7.84
CA ASN A 158 -11.87 -11.69 7.26
C ASN A 158 -13.07 -10.88 6.74
N LEU A 159 -12.81 -9.64 6.29
CA LEU A 159 -13.79 -8.73 5.68
C LEU A 159 -13.77 -8.80 4.15
N ASP A 160 -12.72 -9.39 3.57
CA ASP A 160 -12.64 -9.59 2.13
C ASP A 160 -13.57 -10.74 1.71
N PRO A 161 -14.50 -10.52 0.76
CA PRO A 161 -15.44 -11.57 0.33
C PRO A 161 -14.75 -12.76 -0.35
N ASP A 162 -13.57 -12.54 -0.94
CA ASP A 162 -12.81 -13.56 -1.67
C ASP A 162 -11.52 -13.92 -0.92
N VAL A 163 -11.54 -13.86 0.42
CA VAL A 163 -10.38 -14.13 1.30
C VAL A 163 -9.64 -15.46 0.98
N ARG A 164 -10.35 -16.44 0.43
CA ARG A 164 -9.84 -17.77 0.07
C ARG A 164 -8.92 -17.75 -1.16
N ASP A 165 -9.10 -16.78 -2.04
CA ASP A 165 -8.35 -16.63 -3.28
C ASP A 165 -7.09 -15.75 -3.09
N LEU A 166 -6.97 -15.10 -1.92
CA LEU A 166 -5.81 -14.30 -1.59
C LEU A 166 -4.61 -15.17 -1.23
N PRO A 167 -3.38 -14.77 -1.61
CA PRO A 167 -2.16 -15.47 -1.21
C PRO A 167 -1.93 -15.41 0.31
N ASP A 168 -0.91 -16.11 0.77
CA ASP A 168 -0.37 -15.84 2.10
C ASP A 168 0.50 -14.55 2.07
N MET A 169 0.78 -14.01 3.26
CA MET A 169 1.51 -12.75 3.37
C MET A 169 2.96 -12.87 2.89
N ASP A 170 3.59 -14.04 3.07
CA ASP A 170 5.00 -14.22 2.72
C ASP A 170 5.17 -14.37 1.20
N ASP A 171 4.29 -15.08 0.53
CA ASP A 171 4.20 -15.17 -0.93
C ASP A 171 3.95 -13.78 -1.54
N MET A 172 2.99 -13.03 -1.00
CA MET A 172 2.72 -11.66 -1.47
C MET A 172 3.93 -10.72 -1.36
N LEU A 173 4.72 -10.85 -0.29
CA LEU A 173 5.88 -9.98 -0.06
C LEU A 173 7.09 -10.33 -0.93
N ASN A 174 7.24 -11.61 -1.32
CA ASN A 174 8.46 -12.11 -1.94
C ASN A 174 8.30 -12.53 -3.41
N SER A 175 7.07 -12.71 -3.90
CA SER A 175 6.79 -13.09 -5.29
C SER A 175 6.72 -11.89 -6.22
N SER A 176 7.31 -12.00 -7.41
CA SER A 176 7.19 -11.00 -8.48
C SER A 176 5.76 -10.89 -9.03
N THR A 177 4.89 -11.88 -8.77
CA THR A 177 3.48 -11.87 -9.22
C THR A 177 2.71 -10.65 -8.72
N TYR A 178 3.09 -10.13 -7.55
CA TYR A 178 2.44 -9.00 -6.89
C TYR A 178 3.24 -7.70 -7.02
N LEU A 179 4.28 -7.72 -7.85
CA LEU A 179 5.03 -6.54 -8.24
C LEU A 179 4.61 -6.14 -9.66
N TYR A 180 4.34 -4.85 -9.83
CA TYR A 180 4.06 -4.28 -11.13
C TYR A 180 5.38 -4.09 -11.87
N GLU A 181 5.70 -5.02 -12.76
CA GLU A 181 6.78 -4.88 -13.72
C GLU A 181 6.25 -4.01 -14.87
N GLY A 182 6.65 -2.73 -14.86
CA GLY A 182 6.30 -1.77 -15.90
C GLY A 182 6.95 -2.11 -17.24
N ILE A 183 7.22 -1.09 -18.07
CA ILE A 183 8.02 -1.31 -19.28
C ILE A 183 9.39 -1.83 -18.85
N ASN A 184 9.74 -3.05 -19.28
CA ASN A 184 11.09 -3.61 -19.09
C ASN A 184 12.11 -2.57 -19.57
N GLN A 185 12.94 -2.05 -18.66
CA GLN A 185 14.13 -1.29 -19.02
C GLN A 185 15.21 -2.22 -19.59
#